data_AF-A0A0G4FCU1-F1
#
_entry.id   AF-A0A0G4FCU1-F1
#
_cell.length_a   1.000
_cell.length_b   1.000
_cell.length_c   1.000
_cell.angle_alpha   90.00
_cell.angle_beta   90.00
_cell.angle_gamma   90.00
#
_symmetry.space_group_name_H-M   'P 1'
#
loop_
_entity.id
_entity.type
_entity.pdbx_description
1 polymer ?
#
loop_
_entity_poly.entity_id
_entity_poly.type
_entity_poly.pdbx_seq_one_letter_code
_entity_poly.pdbx_strand_id
1 'polypeptide(L)'
;MGGVLDTIKETCDSCCGAGQEPSKDRFNIQVVGAQDPPKREDVAVFPPPPGPQMNGTKAADDPPAFGSAAEPEAQPSERSPAAYSGAPEVPDMAPLSQETKKWDLDGILRDPEGADAELLRQLFDTWVSPSLGVVTLDGVAPLQSFCLESASGLSDTAFSEKLFHVLDGNGNIDFWGFQTLVSETAVNQQEVIETFMKMNPEHDAISAFDARTALRTLGERLELTDGEWDVVLDALMQSADFSVSLDSFLMLYGRLQTIARAYKLAKTANT
;
A
#
# COMPACT_ATOMS: atom_id res chain seq x y z
N MET A 1 32.46 4.58 2.58
CA MET A 1 31.02 4.32 2.44
C MET A 1 30.50 5.22 1.32
N GLY A 2 30.54 4.76 0.07
CA GLY A 2 30.21 5.57 -1.10
C GLY A 2 29.91 4.68 -2.29
N GLY A 3 28.90 3.82 -2.17
CA GLY A 3 28.57 2.82 -3.20
C GLY A 3 27.09 2.70 -3.56
N VAL A 4 26.17 3.28 -2.76
CA VAL A 4 24.72 3.18 -3.02
C VAL A 4 24.18 4.39 -3.80
N LEU A 5 24.85 5.55 -3.69
CA LEU A 5 24.41 6.79 -4.36
C LEU A 5 24.79 6.88 -5.84
N ASP A 6 25.84 6.16 -6.29
CA ASP A 6 26.27 6.22 -7.70
C ASP A 6 25.34 5.42 -8.63
N THR A 7 24.77 4.31 -8.16
CA THR A 7 23.92 3.42 -8.98
C THR A 7 22.55 4.03 -9.32
N ILE A 8 21.97 4.84 -8.41
CA ILE A 8 20.70 5.53 -8.68
C ILE A 8 20.92 6.72 -9.63
N LYS A 9 22.10 7.36 -9.58
CA LYS A 9 22.42 8.51 -10.44
C LYS A 9 22.70 8.09 -11.89
N GLU A 10 23.37 6.95 -12.12
CA GLU A 10 23.63 6.45 -13.48
C GLU A 10 22.37 6.06 -14.25
N THR A 11 21.28 5.69 -13.57
CA THR A 11 20.03 5.32 -14.25
C THR A 11 19.21 6.54 -14.72
N CYS A 12 19.40 7.72 -14.10
CA CYS A 12 18.72 8.95 -14.50
C CYS A 12 19.47 9.72 -15.61
N ASP A 13 20.81 9.73 -15.62
CA ASP A 13 21.58 10.45 -16.64
C ASP A 13 21.51 9.79 -18.05
N SER A 14 21.11 8.52 -18.14
CA SER A 14 20.94 7.84 -19.43
C SER A 14 19.66 8.24 -20.20
N CYS A 15 18.74 8.99 -19.59
CA CYS A 15 17.50 9.45 -20.24
C CYS A 15 17.60 10.89 -20.77
N CYS A 16 18.67 11.62 -20.45
CA CYS A 16 18.93 12.96 -20.98
C CYS A 16 20.05 12.94 -22.03
N GLY A 17 19.85 12.09 -23.04
CA GLY A 17 20.65 12.08 -24.26
C GLY A 17 20.61 13.44 -24.96
N ALA A 18 21.79 14.03 -25.07
CA ALA A 18 22.06 15.30 -25.72
C ALA A 18 21.50 15.39 -27.15
N GLY A 19 20.86 16.53 -27.43
CA GLY A 19 20.79 17.21 -28.73
C GLY A 19 20.82 16.35 -29.99
N GLN A 20 19.67 15.83 -30.39
CA GLN A 20 19.44 15.41 -31.77
C GLN A 20 18.42 16.37 -32.40
N GLU A 21 18.88 17.21 -33.33
CA GLU A 21 18.04 18.14 -34.08
C GLU A 21 16.87 17.39 -34.75
N PRO A 22 15.63 17.92 -34.71
CA PRO A 22 14.50 17.30 -35.37
C PRO A 22 14.67 17.41 -36.89
N SER A 23 15.00 16.26 -37.52
CA SER A 23 15.00 16.10 -38.97
C SER A 23 13.61 16.43 -39.54
N LYS A 24 13.56 17.40 -40.46
CA LYS A 24 12.36 17.92 -41.12
C LYS A 24 11.85 17.04 -42.27
N ASP A 25 12.14 15.75 -42.27
CA ASP A 25 11.73 14.87 -43.36
C ASP A 25 10.39 14.16 -43.09
N ARG A 26 9.36 14.69 -43.76
CA ARG A 26 8.27 13.93 -44.41
C ARG A 26 7.50 12.93 -43.55
N PHE A 27 6.55 13.43 -42.77
CA PHE A 27 5.32 12.67 -42.52
C PHE A 27 4.41 12.75 -43.76
N ASN A 28 4.52 11.74 -44.61
CA ASN A 28 3.55 11.49 -45.68
C ASN A 28 2.36 10.76 -45.04
N ILE A 29 1.38 11.52 -44.53
CA ILE A 29 0.14 10.97 -44.01
C ILE A 29 -0.67 10.44 -45.20
N GLN A 30 -0.56 9.14 -45.47
CA GLN A 30 -1.55 8.44 -46.29
C GLN A 30 -2.88 8.45 -45.53
N VAL A 31 -3.82 9.23 -46.06
CA VAL A 31 -5.23 9.18 -45.67
C VAL A 31 -5.76 7.80 -46.06
N VAL A 32 -5.78 6.88 -45.11
CA VAL A 32 -6.44 5.58 -45.26
C VAL A 32 -7.94 5.85 -45.30
N GLY A 33 -8.57 5.42 -46.39
CA GLY A 33 -9.98 5.67 -46.70
C GLY A 33 -10.92 5.23 -45.58
N ALA A 34 -11.92 6.07 -45.32
CA ALA A 34 -13.04 5.77 -44.44
C ALA A 34 -13.71 4.47 -44.88
N GLN A 35 -13.62 3.44 -44.05
CA GLN A 35 -14.49 2.27 -44.16
C GLN A 35 -15.87 2.62 -43.60
N ASP A 36 -16.88 2.37 -44.41
CA ASP A 36 -18.30 2.46 -44.05
C ASP A 36 -18.58 1.65 -42.76
N PRO A 37 -19.28 2.23 -41.77
CA PRO A 37 -19.63 1.51 -40.56
C PRO A 37 -20.60 0.36 -40.88
N PRO A 38 -20.44 -0.82 -40.25
CA PRO A 38 -21.34 -1.94 -40.47
C PRO A 38 -22.76 -1.59 -40.05
N LYS A 39 -23.73 -1.96 -40.91
CA LYS A 39 -25.16 -1.82 -40.65
C LYS A 39 -25.50 -2.53 -39.33
N ARG A 40 -26.09 -1.79 -38.40
CA ARG A 40 -26.71 -2.32 -37.17
C ARG A 40 -27.79 -3.32 -37.56
N GLU A 41 -27.52 -4.60 -37.33
CA GLU A 41 -28.54 -5.63 -37.31
C GLU A 41 -29.40 -5.48 -36.05
N ASP A 42 -30.69 -5.74 -36.22
CA ASP A 42 -31.77 -5.49 -35.27
C ASP A 42 -31.48 -6.07 -33.87
N VAL A 43 -31.39 -5.17 -32.89
CA VAL A 43 -31.30 -5.53 -31.47
C VAL A 43 -32.64 -6.14 -31.05
N ALA A 44 -32.62 -7.43 -30.75
CA ALA A 44 -33.76 -8.14 -30.15
C ALA A 44 -34.15 -7.47 -28.83
N VAL A 45 -35.35 -6.88 -28.81
CA VAL A 45 -35.97 -6.31 -27.61
C VAL A 45 -36.37 -7.45 -26.69
N PHE A 46 -35.56 -7.69 -25.65
CA PHE A 46 -35.92 -8.60 -24.57
C PHE A 46 -37.04 -7.97 -23.71
N PRO A 47 -38.12 -8.70 -23.39
CA PRO A 47 -39.13 -8.22 -22.46
C PRO A 47 -38.53 -8.08 -21.04
N PRO A 48 -38.96 -7.08 -20.26
CA PRO A 48 -38.45 -6.85 -18.92
C PRO A 48 -38.79 -8.03 -17.98
N PRO A 49 -37.91 -8.35 -17.02
CA PRO A 49 -38.16 -9.40 -16.05
C PRO A 49 -39.38 -9.07 -15.16
N PRO A 50 -40.14 -10.10 -14.71
CA PRO A 50 -41.25 -9.91 -13.79
C PRO A 50 -40.76 -9.30 -12.47
N GLY A 51 -41.32 -8.15 -12.10
CA GLY A 51 -40.95 -7.41 -10.91
C GLY A 51 -41.20 -8.19 -9.61
N PRO A 52 -40.43 -7.90 -8.55
CA PRO A 52 -40.58 -8.54 -7.25
C PRO A 52 -41.93 -8.18 -6.62
N GLN A 53 -42.74 -9.21 -6.31
CA GLN A 53 -43.94 -9.05 -5.49
C GLN A 53 -43.54 -8.72 -4.05
N MET A 54 -43.74 -7.46 -3.64
CA MET A 54 -43.61 -7.06 -2.25
C MET A 54 -44.77 -7.64 -1.43
N ASN A 55 -44.50 -8.71 -0.68
CA ASN A 55 -45.35 -9.13 0.42
C ASN A 55 -45.13 -8.20 1.60
N GLY A 56 -46.12 -7.34 1.87
CA GLY A 56 -46.16 -6.50 3.04
C GLY A 56 -46.28 -7.35 4.31
N THR A 57 -45.25 -7.27 5.16
CA THR A 57 -45.33 -7.79 6.53
C THR A 57 -45.26 -6.63 7.51
N LYS A 58 -46.48 -6.29 7.94
CA LYS A 58 -46.94 -5.66 9.18
C LYS A 58 -45.90 -5.37 10.28
N ALA A 59 -45.97 -4.13 10.76
CA ALA A 59 -45.30 -3.57 11.93
C ALA A 59 -45.70 -4.24 13.27
N ALA A 60 -44.72 -4.30 14.19
CA ALA A 60 -44.83 -4.26 15.66
C ALA A 60 -43.44 -3.76 16.15
N ASP A 61 -43.26 -2.54 16.65
CA ASP A 61 -43.65 -1.99 17.96
C ASP A 61 -43.01 -2.76 19.14
N ASP A 62 -41.84 -2.28 19.59
CA ASP A 62 -41.42 -2.13 21.01
C ASP A 62 -39.91 -1.80 21.13
N PRO A 63 -39.50 -0.63 21.65
CA PRO A 63 -38.13 -0.43 22.15
C PRO A 63 -38.04 -0.66 23.67
N PRO A 64 -37.14 -1.53 24.17
CA PRO A 64 -36.87 -1.61 25.59
C PRO A 64 -36.02 -0.44 26.08
N ALA A 65 -36.46 0.16 27.18
CA ALA A 65 -35.78 1.23 27.90
C ALA A 65 -34.42 0.76 28.47
N PHE A 66 -33.33 1.43 28.09
CA PHE A 66 -32.04 1.27 28.73
C PHE A 66 -31.97 2.13 29.99
N GLY A 67 -31.94 1.45 31.14
CA GLY A 67 -31.70 2.06 32.44
C GLY A 67 -30.27 2.57 32.55
N SER A 68 -30.13 3.82 32.98
CA SER A 68 -28.86 4.41 33.40
C SER A 68 -28.41 3.79 34.73
N ALA A 69 -27.34 3.03 34.71
CA ALA A 69 -26.57 2.70 35.91
C ALA A 69 -25.40 3.69 36.00
N ALA A 70 -25.48 4.58 36.99
CA ALA A 70 -24.42 5.50 37.35
C ALA A 70 -23.25 4.72 37.97
N GLU A 71 -22.06 4.85 37.37
CA GLU A 71 -20.80 4.35 37.91
C GLU A 71 -20.15 5.47 38.76
N PRO A 72 -19.68 5.19 39.99
CA PRO A 72 -19.11 6.22 40.86
C PRO A 72 -17.66 6.54 40.47
N GLU A 73 -17.40 7.84 40.29
CA GLU A 73 -16.06 8.44 40.13
C GLU A 73 -15.15 8.08 41.32
N ALA A 74 -14.09 7.33 41.05
CA ALA A 74 -12.98 7.14 41.97
C ALA A 74 -11.96 8.28 41.79
N GLN A 75 -11.85 9.14 42.80
CA GLN A 75 -10.82 10.19 42.88
C GLN A 75 -9.41 9.59 42.97
N PRO A 76 -8.44 10.04 42.16
CA PRO A 76 -7.03 9.81 42.42
C PRO A 76 -6.52 10.76 43.51
N SER A 77 -5.89 10.19 44.53
CA SER A 77 -5.22 10.92 45.62
C SER A 77 -3.98 11.67 45.13
N GLU A 78 -3.95 12.97 45.41
CA GLU A 78 -2.78 13.83 45.27
C GLU A 78 -1.69 13.40 46.27
N ARG A 79 -0.58 12.85 45.76
CA ARG A 79 0.67 12.73 46.52
C ARG A 79 1.64 13.83 46.10
N SER A 80 1.88 14.76 47.03
CA SER A 80 2.91 15.79 46.94
C SER A 80 4.31 15.22 46.70
N PRO A 81 5.18 15.93 45.97
CA PRO A 81 6.50 15.45 45.58
C PRO A 81 7.53 15.66 46.71
N ALA A 82 8.28 14.60 47.01
CA ALA A 82 9.52 14.72 47.77
C ALA A 82 10.62 15.24 46.85
N ALA A 83 11.22 16.37 47.22
CA ALA A 83 12.36 16.97 46.54
C ALA A 83 13.58 16.03 46.61
N TYR A 84 13.85 15.31 45.51
CA TYR A 84 15.10 14.57 45.32
C TYR A 84 16.06 15.45 44.52
N SER A 85 16.92 16.16 45.24
CA SER A 85 18.01 16.95 44.66
C SER A 85 19.26 16.07 44.60
N GLY A 86 19.35 15.25 43.56
CA GLY A 86 20.53 14.49 43.21
C GLY A 86 20.71 14.61 41.71
N ALA A 87 21.72 15.37 41.27
CA ALA A 87 22.08 15.46 39.87
C ALA A 87 22.55 14.06 39.42
N PRO A 88 21.83 13.39 38.51
CA PRO A 88 22.31 12.12 37.98
C PRO A 88 23.55 12.40 37.14
N GLU A 89 24.69 11.82 37.53
CA GLU A 89 25.83 11.66 36.63
C GLU A 89 25.31 10.93 35.40
N VAL A 90 25.20 11.65 34.28
CA VAL A 90 24.77 11.09 33.00
C VAL A 90 25.84 10.08 32.61
N PRO A 91 25.56 8.77 32.64
CA PRO A 91 26.52 7.80 32.15
C PRO A 91 26.79 8.13 30.68
N ASP A 92 28.07 8.25 30.35
CA ASP A 92 28.59 8.46 29.01
C ASP A 92 28.08 7.32 28.12
N MET A 93 26.90 7.51 27.52
CA MET A 93 26.28 6.55 26.61
C MET A 93 27.10 6.61 25.33
N ALA A 94 28.11 5.73 25.27
CA ALA A 94 28.76 5.40 24.01
C ALA A 94 27.65 5.12 22.97
N PRO A 95 27.72 5.73 21.77
CA PRO A 95 26.71 5.55 20.75
C PRO A 95 26.62 4.06 20.44
N LEU A 96 25.51 3.44 20.83
CA LEU A 96 25.17 2.08 20.47
C LEU A 96 25.16 2.05 18.95
N SER A 97 26.20 1.47 18.36
CA SER A 97 26.23 1.21 16.93
C SER A 97 25.10 0.20 16.68
N GLN A 98 23.95 0.70 16.23
CA GLN A 98 22.85 -0.15 15.81
C GLN A 98 23.34 -0.92 14.58
N GLU A 99 23.74 -2.17 14.78
CA GLU A 99 23.95 -3.09 13.68
C GLU A 99 22.62 -3.18 12.92
N THR A 100 22.63 -2.73 11.66
CA THR A 100 21.46 -2.81 10.79
C THR A 100 21.09 -4.28 10.63
N LYS A 101 19.92 -4.65 11.17
CA LYS A 101 19.41 -6.01 11.07
C LYS A 101 19.20 -6.36 9.60
N LYS A 102 19.94 -7.34 9.11
CA LYS A 102 19.72 -7.90 7.77
C LYS A 102 18.45 -8.75 7.78
N TRP A 103 17.48 -8.38 6.95
CA TRP A 103 16.24 -9.14 6.76
C TRP A 103 16.41 -10.15 5.62
N ASP A 104 16.08 -11.41 5.88
CA ASP A 104 15.90 -12.47 4.90
C ASP A 104 14.40 -12.77 4.71
N LEU A 105 14.06 -13.61 3.72
CA LEU A 105 12.65 -13.94 3.43
C LEU A 105 11.94 -14.58 4.64
N ASP A 106 12.61 -15.48 5.36
CA ASP A 106 12.03 -16.13 6.55
C ASP A 106 11.72 -15.11 7.66
N GLY A 107 12.66 -14.18 7.91
CA GLY A 107 12.45 -13.08 8.85
C GLY A 107 11.28 -12.18 8.46
N ILE A 108 11.15 -11.85 7.17
CA ILE A 108 10.03 -11.05 6.65
C ILE A 108 8.71 -11.78 6.82
N LEU A 109 8.63 -13.07 6.51
CA LEU A 109 7.38 -13.82 6.63
C LEU A 109 6.92 -13.98 8.08
N ARG A 110 7.86 -14.02 9.02
CA ARG A 110 7.58 -14.10 10.46
C ARG A 110 7.02 -12.80 11.04
N ASP A 111 7.51 -11.66 10.56
CA ASP A 111 7.12 -10.33 11.02
C ASP A 111 7.09 -9.34 9.85
N PRO A 112 6.08 -9.44 8.96
CA PRO A 112 6.06 -8.65 7.73
C PRO A 112 5.86 -7.17 8.01
N GLU A 113 5.02 -6.82 8.99
CA GLU A 113 4.78 -5.45 9.37
C GLU A 113 6.02 -4.80 10.01
N GLY A 114 6.72 -5.52 10.89
CA GLY A 114 7.96 -5.04 11.51
C GLY A 114 9.11 -4.91 10.50
N ALA A 115 9.24 -5.88 9.58
CA ALA A 115 10.24 -5.83 8.51
C ALA A 115 9.98 -4.65 7.56
N ASP A 116 8.74 -4.47 7.12
CA ASP A 116 8.36 -3.37 6.24
C ASP A 116 8.58 -2.00 6.90
N ALA A 117 8.16 -1.83 8.15
CA ALA A 117 8.36 -0.58 8.89
C ALA A 117 9.85 -0.24 9.05
N GLU A 118 10.68 -1.21 9.41
CA GLU A 118 12.14 -1.02 9.57
C GLU A 118 12.82 -0.69 8.25
N LEU A 119 12.48 -1.38 7.16
CA LEU A 119 13.07 -1.15 5.85
C LEU A 119 12.59 0.17 5.23
N LEU A 120 11.32 0.53 5.42
CA LEU A 120 10.79 1.85 5.06
C LEU A 120 11.48 2.95 5.87
N ARG A 121 11.82 2.70 7.14
CA ARG A 121 12.55 3.66 7.96
C ARG A 121 13.94 3.91 7.40
N GLN A 122 14.66 2.85 7.07
CA GLN A 122 15.99 2.96 6.45
C GLN A 122 15.93 3.72 5.11
N LEU A 123 14.91 3.46 4.29
CA LEU A 123 14.68 4.20 3.05
C LEU A 123 14.37 5.68 3.32
N PHE A 124 13.46 5.96 4.25
CA PHE A 124 13.07 7.32 4.63
C PHE A 124 14.26 8.15 5.11
N ASP A 125 15.13 7.54 5.94
CA ASP A 125 16.34 8.20 6.46
C ASP A 125 17.32 8.61 5.34
N THR A 126 17.20 8.04 4.12
CA THR A 126 17.99 8.50 2.94
C THR A 126 17.47 9.80 2.31
N TRP A 127 16.23 10.18 2.58
CA TRP A 127 15.58 11.37 2.02
C TRP A 127 15.41 12.49 3.05
N VAL A 128 15.46 12.14 4.33
CA VAL A 128 15.33 13.07 5.44
C VAL A 128 16.43 14.13 5.41
N SER A 129 16.04 15.38 5.63
CA SER A 129 17.01 16.44 5.90
C SER A 129 17.69 16.17 7.24
N PRO A 130 19.05 16.07 7.30
CA PRO A 130 19.77 15.75 8.53
C PRO A 130 19.51 16.73 9.69
N SER A 131 19.10 17.96 9.37
CA SER A 131 18.81 18.99 10.37
C SER A 131 17.38 18.95 10.90
N LEU A 132 16.43 18.41 10.14
CA LEU A 132 15.00 18.51 10.47
C LEU A 132 14.38 17.17 10.86
N GLY A 133 14.96 16.03 10.46
CA GLY A 133 14.37 14.73 10.75
C GLY A 133 13.09 14.42 9.96
N VAL A 134 12.77 15.24 8.96
CA VAL A 134 11.58 15.14 8.09
C VAL A 134 11.96 15.32 6.63
N VAL A 135 11.07 14.90 5.73
CA VAL A 135 11.18 15.13 4.29
C VAL A 135 10.47 16.45 3.96
N THR A 136 11.20 17.40 3.38
CA THR A 136 10.65 18.67 2.89
C THR A 136 10.05 18.50 1.49
N LEU A 137 9.28 19.48 1.01
CA LEU A 137 8.70 19.44 -0.35
C LEU A 137 9.75 19.25 -1.45
N ASP A 138 10.97 19.78 -1.26
CA ASP A 138 12.07 19.59 -2.21
C ASP A 138 12.56 18.13 -2.28
N GLY A 139 12.36 17.37 -1.20
CA GLY A 139 12.69 15.94 -1.09
C GLY A 139 11.55 15.00 -1.51
N VAL A 140 10.42 15.52 -2.01
CA VAL A 140 9.26 14.70 -2.38
C VAL A 140 9.47 13.93 -3.70
N ALA A 141 10.30 14.42 -4.62
CA ALA A 141 10.52 13.77 -5.91
C ALA A 141 10.92 12.27 -5.80
N PRO A 142 11.96 11.87 -5.02
CA PRO A 142 12.30 10.45 -4.86
C PRO A 142 11.19 9.64 -4.17
N LEU A 143 10.46 10.25 -3.23
CA LEU A 143 9.31 9.62 -2.57
C LEU A 143 8.19 9.35 -3.57
N GLN A 144 7.87 10.33 -4.42
CA GLN A 144 6.86 10.18 -5.49
C GLN A 144 7.27 9.06 -6.44
N SER A 145 8.51 9.04 -6.92
CA SER A 145 9.01 7.97 -7.79
C SER A 145 8.87 6.60 -7.14
N PHE A 146 9.24 6.49 -5.86
CA PHE A 146 9.10 5.25 -5.10
C PHE A 146 7.62 4.79 -4.98
N CYS A 147 6.71 5.69 -4.63
CA CYS A 147 5.28 5.39 -4.53
C CYS A 147 4.67 4.98 -5.87
N LEU A 148 5.01 5.68 -6.96
CA LEU A 148 4.51 5.37 -8.31
C LEU A 148 5.05 4.05 -8.84
N GLU A 149 6.30 3.71 -8.51
CA GLU A 149 6.90 2.42 -8.89
C GLU A 149 6.32 1.26 -8.07
N SER A 150 6.02 1.51 -6.80
CA SER A 150 5.50 0.50 -5.87
C SER A 150 3.98 0.28 -6.00
N ALA A 151 3.23 1.26 -6.48
CA ALA A 151 1.78 1.21 -6.60
C ALA A 151 1.32 0.84 -8.03
N SER A 152 0.42 -0.14 -8.16
CA SER A 152 -0.20 -0.46 -9.45
C SER A 152 -1.26 0.59 -9.84
N GLY A 153 -0.95 1.42 -10.82
CA GLY A 153 -1.94 2.31 -11.46
C GLY A 153 -2.27 3.58 -10.67
N LEU A 154 -1.40 3.99 -9.75
CA LEU A 154 -1.51 5.31 -9.11
C LEU A 154 -1.18 6.41 -10.14
N SER A 155 -2.09 7.36 -10.32
CA SER A 155 -1.81 8.56 -11.12
C SER A 155 -1.09 9.63 -10.30
N ASP A 156 -0.35 10.51 -10.97
CA ASP A 156 0.29 11.67 -10.32
C ASP A 156 -0.71 12.54 -9.55
N THR A 157 -1.94 12.65 -10.06
CA THR A 157 -3.02 13.41 -9.40
C THR A 157 -3.47 12.73 -8.11
N ALA A 158 -3.70 11.41 -8.14
CA ALA A 158 -4.11 10.64 -6.97
C ALA A 158 -3.00 10.59 -5.92
N PHE A 159 -1.74 10.52 -6.34
CA PHE A 159 -0.59 10.66 -5.44
C PHE A 159 -0.58 12.03 -4.76
N SER A 160 -0.76 13.11 -5.53
CA SER A 160 -0.76 14.49 -5.00
C SER A 160 -1.87 14.69 -3.96
N GLU A 161 -3.07 14.17 -4.21
CA GLU A 161 -4.19 14.20 -3.26
C GLU A 161 -3.84 13.51 -1.93
N LYS A 162 -3.28 12.29 -2.00
CA LYS A 162 -2.84 11.53 -0.81
C LYS A 162 -1.69 12.22 -0.08
N LEU A 163 -0.77 12.81 -0.83
CA LEU A 163 0.34 13.59 -0.29
C LEU A 163 -0.19 14.75 0.57
N PHE A 164 -1.18 15.51 0.12
CA PHE A 164 -1.75 16.61 0.89
C PHE A 164 -2.39 16.17 2.22
N HIS A 165 -2.83 14.92 2.34
CA HIS A 165 -3.39 14.39 3.59
C HIS A 165 -2.34 14.04 4.64
N VAL A 166 -1.08 13.83 4.25
CA VAL A 166 0.01 13.43 5.15
C VAL A 166 0.99 14.55 5.47
N LEU A 167 0.84 15.73 4.85
CA LEU A 167 1.66 16.90 5.14
C LEU A 167 1.32 17.49 6.52
N ASP A 168 2.35 17.85 7.28
CA ASP A 168 2.20 18.63 8.50
C ASP A 168 1.84 20.10 8.21
N GLY A 169 1.62 20.89 9.25
CA GLY A 169 1.31 22.33 9.12
C GLY A 169 2.42 23.18 8.47
N ASN A 170 3.63 22.62 8.30
CA ASN A 170 4.77 23.25 7.65
C ASN A 170 5.01 22.71 6.23
N GLY A 171 4.17 21.79 5.74
CA GLY A 171 4.38 21.13 4.45
C GLY A 171 5.52 20.11 4.45
N ASN A 172 5.85 19.51 5.60
CA ASN A 172 6.81 18.42 5.71
C ASN A 172 6.10 17.08 5.92
N ILE A 173 6.81 16.00 5.63
CA ILE A 173 6.35 14.63 5.85
C ILE A 173 7.25 14.00 6.91
N ASP A 174 6.66 13.59 8.03
CA ASP A 174 7.36 12.77 9.01
C ASP A 174 7.30 11.29 8.62
N PHE A 175 7.97 10.43 9.38
CA PHE A 175 8.03 9.01 9.06
C PHE A 175 6.64 8.36 9.05
N TRP A 176 5.74 8.77 9.95
CA TRP A 176 4.38 8.22 10.03
C TRP A 176 3.52 8.63 8.84
N GLY A 177 3.62 9.89 8.40
CA GLY A 177 3.00 10.39 7.19
C GLY A 177 3.51 9.65 5.95
N PHE A 178 4.81 9.39 5.87
CA PHE A 178 5.41 8.58 4.81
C PHE A 178 4.87 7.13 4.82
N GLN A 179 4.87 6.47 5.97
CA GLN A 179 4.36 5.10 6.08
C GLN A 179 2.87 5.01 5.73
N THR A 180 2.08 5.99 6.15
CA THR A 180 0.66 6.11 5.79
C THR A 180 0.49 6.25 4.29
N LEU A 181 1.26 7.17 3.67
CA LEU A 181 1.23 7.39 2.23
C LEU A 181 1.59 6.14 1.43
N VAL A 182 2.63 5.41 1.82
CA VAL A 182 3.03 4.15 1.19
C VAL A 182 1.93 3.09 1.35
N SER A 183 1.37 2.95 2.55
CA SER A 183 0.31 1.95 2.82
C SER A 183 -0.96 2.24 2.01
N GLU A 184 -1.33 3.51 1.91
CA GLU A 184 -2.50 3.97 1.18
C GLU A 184 -2.36 3.91 -0.34
N THR A 185 -1.14 3.90 -0.85
CA THR A 185 -0.84 3.83 -2.29
C THR A 185 -0.51 2.42 -2.75
N ALA A 186 -0.04 1.54 -1.86
CA ALA A 186 0.35 0.18 -2.20
C ALA A 186 -0.80 -0.70 -2.71
N VAL A 187 -2.04 -0.42 -2.34
CA VAL A 187 -3.20 -1.25 -2.67
C VAL A 187 -4.16 -0.52 -3.59
N ASN A 188 -4.25 -0.96 -4.84
CA ASN A 188 -5.34 -0.59 -5.73
C ASN A 188 -6.58 -1.41 -5.38
N GLN A 189 -7.36 -0.94 -4.40
CA GLN A 189 -8.54 -1.68 -3.91
C GLN A 189 -9.53 -2.00 -5.02
N GLN A 190 -9.70 -1.11 -5.99
CA GLN A 190 -10.63 -1.31 -7.10
C GLN A 190 -10.23 -2.53 -7.96
N GLU A 191 -8.94 -2.65 -8.31
CA GLU A 191 -8.41 -3.80 -9.06
C GLU A 191 -8.59 -5.12 -8.29
N VAL A 192 -8.39 -5.09 -6.98
CA VAL A 192 -8.54 -6.26 -6.10
C VAL A 192 -10.00 -6.69 -5.99
N ILE A 193 -10.92 -5.73 -5.82
CA ILE A 193 -12.36 -5.97 -5.79
C ILE A 193 -12.84 -6.53 -7.13
N GLU A 194 -12.42 -5.96 -8.25
CA GLU A 194 -12.79 -6.46 -9.58
C GLU A 194 -12.30 -7.88 -9.81
N THR A 195 -11.08 -8.19 -9.36
CA THR A 195 -10.53 -9.55 -9.42
C THR A 195 -11.33 -10.51 -8.57
N PHE A 196 -11.69 -10.12 -7.34
CA PHE A 196 -12.54 -10.93 -6.47
C PHE A 196 -13.91 -11.21 -7.11
N MET A 197 -14.58 -10.18 -7.64
CA MET A 197 -15.89 -10.30 -8.28
C MET A 197 -15.86 -11.17 -9.55
N LYS A 198 -14.74 -11.19 -10.28
CA LYS A 198 -14.54 -12.08 -11.44
C LYS A 198 -14.45 -13.56 -11.04
N MET A 199 -13.84 -13.85 -9.89
CA MET A 199 -13.71 -15.23 -9.40
C MET A 199 -15.04 -15.79 -8.90
N ASN A 200 -15.92 -14.92 -8.39
CA ASN A 200 -17.22 -15.36 -7.89
C ASN A 200 -18.31 -14.28 -8.00
N PRO A 201 -18.99 -14.19 -9.15
CA PRO A 201 -19.96 -13.13 -9.41
C PRO A 201 -21.28 -13.27 -8.62
N GLU A 202 -21.53 -14.43 -8.01
CA GLU A 202 -22.83 -14.75 -7.40
C GLU A 202 -22.79 -15.00 -5.89
N HIS A 203 -21.60 -15.00 -5.28
CA HIS A 203 -21.47 -15.31 -3.85
C HIS A 203 -20.57 -14.32 -3.11
N ASP A 204 -20.86 -14.13 -1.82
CA ASP A 204 -20.16 -13.19 -0.94
C ASP A 204 -18.74 -13.65 -0.54
N ALA A 205 -18.37 -14.88 -0.89
CA ALA A 205 -17.09 -15.49 -0.53
C ALA A 205 -16.57 -16.46 -1.59
N ILE A 206 -15.25 -16.61 -1.70
CA ILE A 206 -14.57 -17.52 -2.63
C ILE A 206 -13.87 -18.65 -1.87
N SER A 207 -13.56 -19.75 -2.54
CA SER A 207 -12.78 -20.81 -1.90
C SER A 207 -11.36 -20.34 -1.59
N ALA A 208 -10.73 -20.90 -0.55
CA ALA A 208 -9.33 -20.60 -0.25
C ALA A 208 -8.39 -20.90 -1.44
N PHE A 209 -8.72 -21.90 -2.27
CA PHE A 209 -7.95 -22.22 -3.48
C PHE A 209 -8.05 -21.12 -4.54
N ASP A 210 -9.26 -20.60 -4.77
CA ASP A 210 -9.50 -19.50 -5.70
C ASP A 210 -8.84 -18.22 -5.21
N ALA A 211 -8.94 -17.93 -3.90
CA ALA A 211 -8.25 -16.80 -3.27
C ALA A 211 -6.74 -16.88 -3.47
N ARG A 212 -6.13 -18.04 -3.22
CA ARG A 212 -4.68 -18.25 -3.44
C ARG A 212 -4.29 -17.99 -4.90
N THR A 213 -5.08 -18.48 -5.84
CA THR A 213 -4.84 -18.30 -7.28
C THR A 213 -4.92 -16.82 -7.65
N ALA A 214 -5.97 -16.12 -7.20
CA ALA A 214 -6.17 -14.71 -7.46
C ALA A 214 -5.07 -13.83 -6.84
N LEU A 215 -4.63 -14.13 -5.61
CA LEU A 215 -3.51 -13.44 -4.96
C LEU A 215 -2.22 -13.58 -5.75
N ARG A 216 -1.93 -14.78 -6.27
CA ARG A 216 -0.77 -15.00 -7.15
C ARG A 216 -0.84 -14.13 -8.39
N THR A 217 -1.99 -14.10 -9.07
CA THR A 217 -2.20 -13.32 -10.30
C THR A 217 -2.07 -11.81 -10.05
N LEU A 218 -2.72 -11.28 -9.02
CA LEU A 218 -2.57 -9.88 -8.62
C LEU A 218 -1.12 -9.54 -8.25
N GLY A 219 -0.41 -10.54 -7.72
CA GLY A 219 0.96 -10.44 -7.27
C GLY A 219 2.01 -10.66 -8.36
N GLU A 220 1.70 -11.07 -9.59
CA GLU A 220 2.69 -11.47 -10.62
C GLU A 220 3.80 -10.44 -10.92
N ARG A 221 3.56 -9.18 -10.59
CA ARG A 221 4.55 -8.09 -10.68
C ARG A 221 5.68 -8.19 -9.66
N LEU A 222 5.46 -8.95 -8.60
CA LEU A 222 6.46 -9.27 -7.62
C LEU A 222 7.36 -10.33 -8.26
N GLU A 223 8.56 -9.92 -8.66
CA GLU A 223 9.57 -10.74 -9.32
C GLU A 223 10.15 -11.84 -8.39
N LEU A 224 9.27 -12.60 -7.75
CA LEU A 224 9.55 -13.74 -6.91
C LEU A 224 9.68 -14.99 -7.79
N THR A 225 10.57 -15.89 -7.39
CA THR A 225 10.66 -17.22 -8.00
C THR A 225 9.43 -18.07 -7.64
N ASP A 226 9.14 -19.11 -8.42
CA ASP A 226 8.00 -20.00 -8.14
C ASP A 226 8.04 -20.61 -6.73
N GLY A 227 9.24 -20.95 -6.24
CA GLY A 227 9.41 -21.47 -4.88
C GLY A 227 9.16 -20.42 -3.79
N GLU A 228 9.57 -19.18 -4.02
CA GLU A 228 9.27 -18.07 -3.08
C GLU A 228 7.78 -17.75 -3.06
N TRP A 229 7.11 -17.80 -4.22
CA TRP A 229 5.66 -17.65 -4.33
C TRP A 229 4.90 -18.66 -3.47
N ASP A 230 5.28 -19.93 -3.56
CA ASP A 230 4.60 -20.97 -2.79
C ASP A 230 4.77 -20.75 -1.28
N VAL A 231 5.96 -20.38 -0.83
CA VAL A 231 6.25 -20.08 0.58
C VAL A 231 5.47 -18.85 1.07
N VAL A 232 5.44 -17.76 0.28
CA VAL A 232 4.70 -16.54 0.63
C VAL A 232 3.19 -16.81 0.72
N LEU A 233 2.63 -17.52 -0.27
CA LEU A 233 1.21 -17.84 -0.28
C LEU A 233 0.84 -18.83 0.82
N ASP A 234 1.71 -19.78 1.17
CA ASP A 234 1.50 -20.68 2.31
C ASP A 234 1.43 -19.89 3.63
N ALA A 235 2.34 -18.95 3.83
CA ALA A 235 2.35 -18.09 5.02
C ALA A 235 1.11 -17.20 5.11
N LEU A 236 0.66 -16.60 3.99
CA LEU A 236 -0.54 -15.76 3.94
C LEU A 236 -1.81 -16.57 4.20
N MET A 237 -1.93 -17.73 3.57
CA MET A 237 -3.13 -18.57 3.64
C MET A 237 -3.24 -19.34 4.95
N GLN A 238 -2.19 -19.39 5.78
CA GLN A 238 -2.22 -20.07 7.09
C GLN A 238 -3.30 -19.50 8.03
N SER A 239 -3.61 -18.20 7.91
CA SER A 239 -4.66 -17.53 8.68
C SER A 239 -6.01 -17.43 7.96
N ALA A 240 -6.11 -17.93 6.72
CA ALA A 240 -7.33 -17.85 5.94
C ALA A 240 -8.28 -19.01 6.27
N ASP A 241 -9.57 -18.71 6.35
CA ASP A 241 -10.61 -19.73 6.44
C ASP A 241 -10.77 -20.48 5.11
N PHE A 242 -11.47 -21.62 5.13
CA PHE A 242 -11.80 -22.39 3.91
C PHE A 242 -12.60 -21.57 2.88
N SER A 243 -13.33 -20.56 3.36
CA SER A 243 -14.11 -19.62 2.56
C SER A 243 -13.65 -18.19 2.88
N VAL A 244 -13.24 -17.44 1.87
CA VAL A 244 -12.61 -16.12 1.99
C VAL A 244 -13.61 -15.06 1.52
N SER A 245 -14.08 -14.23 2.44
CA SER A 245 -14.92 -13.06 2.11
C SER A 245 -14.11 -11.98 1.40
N LEU A 246 -14.79 -11.00 0.79
CA LEU A 246 -14.12 -9.85 0.17
C LEU A 246 -13.21 -9.11 1.17
N ASP A 247 -13.69 -8.86 2.39
CA ASP A 247 -12.90 -8.18 3.42
C ASP A 247 -11.64 -8.97 3.79
N SER A 248 -11.79 -10.30 3.93
CA SER A 248 -10.66 -11.20 4.21
C SER A 248 -9.66 -11.20 3.05
N PHE A 249 -10.15 -11.17 1.81
CA PHE A 249 -9.33 -11.11 0.61
C PHE A 249 -8.54 -9.79 0.51
N LEU A 250 -9.18 -8.65 0.82
CA LEU A 250 -8.51 -7.34 0.88
C LEU A 250 -7.41 -7.32 1.93
N MET A 251 -7.64 -7.90 3.11
CA MET A 251 -6.63 -8.02 4.16
C MET A 251 -5.45 -8.90 3.72
N LEU A 252 -5.72 -10.06 3.10
CA LEU A 252 -4.69 -10.95 2.58
C LEU A 252 -3.85 -10.27 1.49
N TYR A 253 -4.48 -9.53 0.58
CA TYR A 253 -3.78 -8.78 -0.46
C TYR A 253 -2.95 -7.63 0.11
N GLY A 254 -3.48 -6.88 1.08
CA GLY A 254 -2.71 -5.86 1.79
C GLY A 254 -1.45 -6.43 2.45
N ARG A 255 -1.58 -7.59 3.09
CA ARG A 255 -0.44 -8.30 3.69
C ARG A 255 0.55 -8.82 2.65
N LEU A 256 0.08 -9.31 1.50
CA LEU A 256 0.93 -9.69 0.37
C LEU A 256 1.77 -8.48 -0.09
N GLN A 257 1.16 -7.31 -0.25
CA GLN A 257 1.86 -6.08 -0.65
C GLN A 257 2.92 -5.65 0.39
N THR A 258 2.65 -5.83 1.68
CA THR A 258 3.63 -5.58 2.75
C THR A 258 4.83 -6.52 2.64
N ILE A 259 4.62 -7.84 2.52
CA ILE A 259 5.70 -8.83 2.35
C ILE A 259 6.54 -8.51 1.11
N ALA A 260 5.85 -8.21 0.01
CA ALA A 260 6.46 -7.91 -1.27
C ALA A 260 7.39 -6.71 -1.24
N ARG A 261 6.92 -5.61 -0.64
CA ARG A 261 7.68 -4.37 -0.48
C ARG A 261 8.87 -4.58 0.43
N ALA A 262 8.67 -5.21 1.59
CA ALA A 262 9.77 -5.57 2.50
C ALA A 262 10.82 -6.44 1.80
N TYR A 263 10.40 -7.44 1.02
CA TYR A 263 11.32 -8.28 0.27
C TYR A 263 12.12 -7.49 -0.78
N LYS A 264 11.47 -6.64 -1.56
CA LYS A 264 12.12 -5.77 -2.55
C LYS A 264 13.16 -4.87 -1.88
N LEU A 265 12.80 -4.21 -0.78
CA LEU A 265 13.68 -3.31 -0.04
C LEU A 265 14.87 -4.06 0.58
N ALA A 266 14.64 -5.24 1.16
CA ALA A 266 15.70 -6.08 1.71
C ALA A 266 16.69 -6.52 0.62
N LYS A 267 16.21 -6.82 -0.59
CA LYS A 267 17.07 -7.19 -1.73
C LYS A 267 17.95 -6.02 -2.15
N THR A 268 17.39 -4.81 -2.24
CA THR A 268 18.15 -3.59 -2.58
C THR A 268 19.13 -3.15 -1.50
N ALA A 269 18.85 -3.42 -0.22
CA ALA A 269 19.74 -3.07 0.88
C ALA A 269 20.97 -4.00 0.97
N ASN A 270 20.92 -5.18 0.34
CA ASN A 270 21.97 -6.20 0.39
C ASN A 270 22.93 -6.19 -0.81
N THR A 271 22.65 -5.36 -1.82
CA THR A 271 23.51 -5.14 -2.99
C THR A 271 24.44 -3.98 -2.77
#